data_AF-J3MR57-F1
#
_entry.id   AF-J3MR57-F1
#
_cell.length_a   1.000
_cell.length_b   1.000
_cell.length_c   1.000
_cell.angle_alpha   90.00
_cell.angle_beta   90.00
_cell.angle_gamma   90.00
#
_symmetry.space_group_name_H-M   'P 1'
#
loop_
_entity.id
_entity.type
_entity.pdbx_description
1 polymer ?
#
loop_
_entity_poly.entity_id
_entity_poly.type
_entity_poly.pdbx_seq_one_letter_code
_entity_poly.pdbx_strand_id
1 'polypeptide(L)' 'MDLFTRAKLHDGRMVAVKQLSPTSHQGKREFMTEIATISAVQHRNLVKLHGCCIE' A
#
# COMPACT_ATOMS: atom_id res chain seq x y z
N MET A 1 -1.63 9.79 -11.41
CA MET A 1 -2.38 9.65 -10.15
C MET A 1 -2.46 8.17 -9.83
N ASP A 2 -2.19 7.79 -8.59
CA ASP A 2 -2.31 6.39 -8.17
C ASP A 2 -3.78 6.02 -8.01
N LEU A 3 -4.13 4.79 -8.34
CA LEU A 3 -5.51 4.29 -8.26
C LEU A 3 -5.72 3.60 -6.92
N PHE A 4 -6.83 3.89 -6.26
CA PHE A 4 -7.26 3.18 -5.05
C PHE A 4 -8.50 2.34 -5.35
N THR A 5 -8.41 1.04 -5.07
CA THR A 5 -9.51 0.09 -5.26
C THR A 5 -9.85 -0.59 -3.95
N ARG A 6 -11.15 -0.77 -3.67
CA ARG A 6 -11.62 -1.56 -2.53
C ARG A 6 -11.63 -3.05 -2.88
N ALA A 7 -11.01 -3.88 -2.06
CA ALA A 7 -10.97 -5.33 -2.23
C ALA A 7 -11.33 -6.08 -0.93
N LYS A 8 -11.65 -7.37 -1.05
CA LYS A 8 -11.93 -8.27 0.07
C LYS A 8 -10.88 -9.38 0.06
N LEU A 9 -10.16 -9.56 1.17
CA LEU A 9 -9.24 -10.67 1.38
C LEU A 9 -10.00 -11.98 1.55
N HIS A 10 -9.31 -13.11 1.40
CA HIS A 10 -9.89 -14.46 1.55
C HIS A 10 -10.53 -14.68 2.93
N ASP A 11 -9.97 -14.07 3.98
CA ASP A 11 -10.48 -14.10 5.35
C ASP A 11 -11.66 -13.14 5.59
N GLY A 12 -12.10 -12.45 4.55
CA GLY A 12 -13.24 -11.55 4.58
C GLY A 12 -12.96 -10.11 4.95
N ARG A 13 -11.72 -9.74 5.29
CA ARG A 13 -11.34 -8.35 5.60
C ARG A 13 -11.41 -7.46 4.36
N MET A 14 -12.01 -6.28 4.51
CA MET A 14 -12.02 -5.25 3.47
C MET A 14 -10.71 -4.45 3.53
N VAL A 15 -10.08 -4.22 2.37
CA VAL A 15 -8.83 -3.48 2.23
C VAL A 15 -8.92 -2.45 1.10
N ALA A 16 -8.09 -1.41 1.18
CA ALA A 16 -7.80 -0.52 0.08
C ALA A 16 -6.48 -0.94 -0.58
N VAL A 17 -6.48 -1.07 -1.90
CA VAL A 17 -5.31 -1.39 -2.71
C VAL A 17 -4.90 -0.13 -3.46
N LYS A 18 -3.71 0.39 -3.17
CA LYS A 18 -3.07 1.46 -3.95
C LYS A 18 -2.28 0.81 -5.08
N GLN A 19 -2.73 0.99 -6.32
CA GLN A 19 -2.01 0.58 -7.52
C GLN A 19 -1.17 1.75 -8.02
N LEU A 20 0.14 1.57 -8.08
CA LEU A 20 1.04 2.56 -8.65
C LEU A 20 0.84 2.64 -10.16
N SER A 21 0.65 3.85 -10.66
CA SER A 21 0.63 4.07 -12.11
C SER A 21 2.07 4.03 -12.65
N PRO A 22 2.33 3.41 -13.82
CA PRO A 22 3.61 3.54 -14.52
C PRO A 22 3.99 4.99 -14.85
N THR A 23 2.98 5.88 -14.93
CA THR A 23 3.16 7.32 -15.16
C THR A 23 3.24 8.14 -13.87
N SER A 24 3.11 7.51 -12.70
CA SER A 24 3.35 8.20 -11.44
C SER A 24 4.85 8.51 -11.30
N HIS A 25 5.19 9.66 -10.71
CA HIS A 25 6.58 9.98 -10.36
C HIS A 25 7.13 9.11 -9.22
N GLN A 26 6.36 8.13 -8.73
CA GLN A 26 6.81 7.19 -7.71
C GLN A 26 7.46 5.99 -8.40
N GLY A 27 8.79 5.98 -8.41
CA GLY A 27 9.55 4.83 -8.84
C GLY A 27 9.59 3.74 -7.76
N LYS A 28 10.23 2.61 -8.09
CA LYS A 28 10.44 1.49 -7.16
C LYS A 28 11.05 1.92 -5.82
N ARG A 29 11.93 2.92 -5.83
CA ARG A 29 12.55 3.45 -4.61
C ARG A 29 11.54 4.14 -3.71
N GLU A 30 10.76 5.07 -4.26
CA GLU A 30 9.72 5.80 -3.52
C GLU A 30 8.68 4.81 -2.95
N PHE A 31 8.30 3.79 -3.72
CA PHE A 31 7.44 2.71 -3.26
C PHE A 31 8.03 1.97 -2.05
N MET A 32 9.29 1.51 -2.15
CA MET A 32 9.95 0.81 -1.06
C MET A 32 10.11 1.71 0.18
N THR A 33 10.33 3.01 0.00
CA THR A 33 10.36 3.98 1.10
C THR A 33 9.00 4.06 1.80
N GLU A 34 7.89 4.22 1.06
CA GLU A 34 6.54 4.23 1.66
C GLU A 34 6.26 2.96 2.47
N ILE A 35 6.57 1.80 1.90
CA ILE A 35 6.37 0.49 2.56
C ILE A 35 7.23 0.37 3.82
N ALA A 36 8.52 0.74 3.75
CA ALA A 36 9.42 0.68 4.91
C ALA A 36 8.95 1.61 6.04
N THR A 37 8.57 2.85 5.70
CA THR A 37 8.12 3.84 6.68
C THR A 37 6.83 3.40 7.38
N ILE A 38 5.83 2.94 6.63
CA ILE A 38 4.55 2.55 7.24
C ILE A 38 4.65 1.23 8.01
N SER A 39 5.57 0.34 7.62
CA SER A 39 5.80 -0.93 8.33
C SER A 39 6.52 -0.75 9.66
N ALA A 40 7.31 0.32 9.81
CA ALA A 40 8.11 0.57 11.00
C ALA A 40 7.29 1.09 12.20
N VAL A 41 6.07 1.57 11.99
CA VAL A 41 5.25 2.19 13.03
C VAL A 41 3.89 1.51 13.14
N GLN A 42 3.58 0.97 14.32
CA GLN A 42 2.24 0.48 14.63
C GLN A 42 1.57 1.45 15.61
N HIS A 43 0.55 2.17 15.13
CA HIS A 43 -0.16 3.16 15.93
C HIS A 43 -1.64 3.19 15.56
N ARG A 44 -2.52 3.43 16.55
CA ARG A 44 -3.99 3.44 16.35
C ARG A 44 -4.50 4.48 15.34
N ASN A 45 -3.72 5.54 15.12
CA ASN A 45 -4.05 6.61 14.16
C ASN A 45 -3.30 6.46 12.83
N LEU A 46 -2.53 5.38 12.64
CA LEU A 46 -1.84 5.09 11.39
C LEU A 46 -2.49 3.86 10.75
N VAL A 47 -2.70 3.91 9.44
CA VAL A 47 -3.30 2.79 8.72
C VAL A 47 -2.38 1.57 8.76
N LYS A 48 -2.97 0.39 8.91
CA LYS A 48 -2.22 -0.87 8.91
C LYS A 48 -1.94 -1.31 7.48
N LEU A 49 -0.65 -1.45 7.14
CA LEU A 49 -0.26 -2.13 5.91
C LEU A 49 -0.48 -3.64 6.08
N HIS A 50 -1.27 -4.22 5.19
CA HIS A 50 -1.53 -5.67 5.18
C HIS A 50 -0.50 -6.45 4.37
N GLY A 51 0.10 -5.83 3.35
CA GLY A 51 1.09 -6.43 2.47
C GLY A 51 1.36 -5.54 1.26
N CYS A 52 2.29 -5.97 0.41
CA CYS A 52 2.60 -5.32 -0.86
C CYS A 52 2.93 -6.38 -1.93
N CYS A 53 2.85 -6.00 -3.20
CA CYS A 53 3.30 -6.81 -4.33
C CYS A 53 4.43 -6.07 -5.05
N ILE A 54 5.51 -6.75 -5.41
CA ILE A 54 6.75 -6.15 -5.95
C ILE A 54 7.25 -6.89 -7.22
N GLU A 55 6.41 -7.74 -7.82
CA GLU A 55 6.73 -8.42 -9.09
C GLU A 55 6.59 -7.50 -10.30
#